data_AF-A0A0L8HFL9-F1
#
_entry.id   AF-A0A0L8HFL9-F1
#
_cell.length_a   1.000
_cell.length_b   1.000
_cell.length_c   1.000
_cell.angle_alpha   90.00
_cell.angle_beta   90.00
_cell.angle_gamma   90.00
#
_symmetry.space_group_name_H-M   'P 1'
#
loop_
_entity.id
_entity.type
_entity.pdbx_description
1 polymer ?
#
loop_
_entity_poly.entity_id
_entity_poly.type
_entity_poly.pdbx_seq_one_letter_code
_entity_poly.pdbx_strand_id
1 'polypeptide(L)' 'LTLADIACFVFLESPIDLDADLLKNYPKLDTVRKNVSQISSVADYLQKRPVTDF' A
#
# COMPACT_ATOMS: atom_id res chain seq x y z
N LEU A 1 -0.81 -9.69 10.45
CA LEU A 1 -1.57 -8.69 9.68
C LEU A 1 -2.74 -8.21 10.52
N THR A 2 -2.84 -6.92 10.74
CA THR A 2 -3.96 -6.26 11.42
C THR A 2 -4.54 -5.17 10.52
N LEU A 3 -5.66 -4.57 10.93
CA LEU A 3 -6.27 -3.47 10.19
C LEU A 3 -5.31 -2.28 10.02
N ALA A 4 -4.40 -2.05 10.97
CA ALA A 4 -3.43 -0.96 10.88
C ALA A 4 -2.43 -1.15 9.72
N ASP A 5 -2.00 -2.39 9.45
CA ASP A 5 -1.11 -2.70 8.34
C ASP A 5 -1.83 -2.45 7.00
N ILE A 6 -3.10 -2.87 6.90
CA ILE A 6 -3.94 -2.66 5.72
C ILE A 6 -4.20 -1.16 5.51
N ALA A 7 -4.51 -0.42 6.58
CA ALA A 7 -4.72 1.03 6.51
C ALA A 7 -3.44 1.76 6.06
N CYS A 8 -2.27 1.34 6.55
CA CYS A 8 -0.98 1.88 6.10
C CYS A 8 -0.75 1.64 4.59
N PHE A 9 -1.24 0.53 4.05
CA PHE A 9 -1.17 0.26 2.62
C PHE A 9 -2.11 1.18 1.82
N VAL A 10 -3.39 1.21 2.18
CA VAL A 10 -4.45 1.90 1.41
C VAL A 10 -4.38 3.42 1.53
N PHE A 11 -4.22 3.96 2.74
CA PHE A 11 -4.25 5.41 2.95
C PHE A 11 -3.07 6.15 2.34
N LEU A 12 -1.99 5.43 2.05
CA LEU A 12 -0.79 5.99 1.45
C LEU A 12 -0.72 5.71 -0.07
N GLU A 13 -1.76 5.17 -0.71
CA GLU A 13 -1.81 5.00 -2.18
C GLU A 13 -1.78 6.38 -2.86
N SER A 14 -2.84 7.19 -2.73
CA SER A 14 -2.91 8.50 -3.38
C SER A 14 -1.79 9.48 -2.94
N PRO A 15 -1.38 9.56 -1.66
CA PRO A 15 -0.25 10.40 -1.26
C PRO A 15 1.08 10.02 -1.94
N ILE A 16 1.32 8.73 -2.20
CA ILE A 16 2.54 8.32 -2.94
C ILE A 16 2.42 8.66 -4.43
N ASP A 17 1.24 8.53 -5.02
CA ASP A 17 1.04 8.92 -6.43
C ASP A 17 1.29 10.42 -6.65
N LEU A 18 1.02 11.24 -5.62
CA LEU A 18 1.31 12.68 -5.62
C LEU A 18 2.78 13.00 -5.31
N ASP A 19 3.42 12.25 -4.41
CA ASP A 19 4.83 12.41 -4.02
C ASP A 19 5.51 11.04 -3.83
N ALA A 20 6.27 10.62 -4.85
CA ALA A 20 6.98 9.35 -4.83
C ALA A 20 8.08 9.28 -3.74
N ASP A 21 8.58 10.43 -3.27
CA ASP A 21 9.61 10.52 -2.23
C ASP A 21 9.03 10.58 -0.80
N LEU A 22 7.70 10.54 -0.65
CA LEU A 22 6.99 10.66 0.63
C LEU A 22 7.53 9.70 1.72
N LEU A 23 7.89 8.48 1.33
CA LEU A 23 8.39 7.45 2.26
C LEU A 23 9.91 7.28 2.25
N LYS A 24 10.67 8.14 1.55
CA LYS A 24 12.14 8.03 1.43
C LYS A 24 12.84 7.95 2.77
N ASN A 25 12.36 8.72 3.76
CA ASN A 25 12.94 8.75 5.11
C ASN A 25 12.29 7.73 6.07
N TYR A 26 11.32 6.93 5.59
CA TYR A 26 10.53 5.98 6.38
C TYR A 26 10.55 4.57 5.76
N PRO A 27 11.73 3.93 5.58
CA PRO A 27 11.86 2.65 4.86
C PRO A 27 11.10 1.48 5.51
N LYS A 28 10.83 1.56 6.82
CA LYS A 28 10.01 0.56 7.52
C LYS A 28 8.54 0.60 7.08
N LEU A 29 8.00 1.78 6.78
CA LEU A 29 6.63 1.91 6.28
C LEU A 29 6.53 1.35 4.86
N ASP A 30 7.50 1.65 3.99
CA ASP A 30 7.59 1.05 2.66
C ASP A 30 7.67 -0.49 2.73
N THR A 31 8.45 -1.02 3.67
CA THR A 31 8.54 -2.47 3.91
C THR A 31 7.19 -3.07 4.34
N VAL A 32 6.47 -2.44 5.26
CA VAL A 32 5.14 -2.90 5.68
C VAL A 32 4.17 -2.94 4.49
N ARG A 33 4.16 -1.90 3.66
CA ARG A 33 3.30 -1.85 2.47
C ARG A 33 3.63 -2.95 1.46
N LYS A 34 4.91 -3.16 1.16
CA LYS A 34 5.35 -4.25 0.28
C LYS A 34 4.90 -5.61 0.82
N ASN A 35 5.11 -5.86 2.11
CA ASN A 35 4.68 -7.11 2.75
C ASN A 35 3.16 -7.30 2.65
N VAL A 36 2.36 -6.25 2.86
CA VAL A 36 0.89 -6.31 2.74
C VAL A 36 0.46 -6.66 1.32
N SER A 37 1.06 -6.04 0.28
CA SER A 37 0.73 -6.33 -1.13
C SER A 37 1.04 -7.76 -1.58
N GLN A 38 1.96 -8.46 -0.87
CA GLN A 38 2.38 -9.82 -1.21
C GLN A 38 1.57 -10.91 -0.49
N ILE A 39 0.66 -10.54 0.41
CA ILE A 39 -0.24 -11.50 1.06
C ILE A 39 -1.22 -12.02 0.02
N SER A 40 -1.32 -13.34 -0.12
CA SER A 40 -2.07 -14.00 -1.22
C SER A 40 -3.46 -13.40 -1.45
N SER A 41 -4.28 -13.29 -0.40
CA SER A 41 -5.63 -12.73 -0.51
C SER A 41 -5.66 -11.25 -0.92
N VAL A 42 -4.66 -10.47 -0.52
CA VAL A 42 -4.53 -9.05 -0.89
C VAL A 42 -4.04 -8.95 -2.33
N ALA A 43 -3.00 -9.69 -2.71
CA ALA A 43 -2.48 -9.74 -4.08
C ALA A 43 -3.58 -10.14 -5.08
N ASP A 44 -4.36 -11.18 -4.75
CA ASP A 44 -5.49 -11.64 -5.57
C ASP A 44 -6.58 -10.57 -5.72
N TYR A 45 -6.82 -9.76 -4.68
CA TYR A 45 -7.74 -8.64 -4.73
C TYR A 45 -7.19 -7.49 -5.58
N LEU A 46 -5.93 -7.13 -5.40
CA LEU A 46 -5.27 -6.04 -6.14
C LEU A 46 -5.26 -6.29 -7.65
N GLN A 47 -5.17 -7.56 -8.09
CA GLN A 47 -5.27 -7.92 -9.51
C GLN A 47 -6.68 -7.77 -10.09
N LYS A 48 -7.72 -7.85 -9.26
CA LYS A 48 -9.13 -7.84 -9.70
C LYS A 48 -9.80 -6.49 -9.53
N ARG A 49 -9.30 -5.65 -8.60
CA ARG A 49 -9.91 -4.35 -8.30
C ARG A 49 -9.80 -3.42 -9.51
N PRO A 50 -10.81 -2.57 -9.77
CA PRO A 50 -10.69 -1.53 -10.79
C PRO A 50 -9.56 -0.56 -10.41
N VAL A 51 -8.89 -0.02 -11.43
CA VAL A 51 -7.97 1.11 -11.25
C VAL A 51 -8.80 2.37 -11.27
N THR A 52 -8.78 3.11 -10.17
CA THR A 52 -9.42 4.42 -10.02
C THR A 52 -8.38 5.44 -9.58
N ASP A 53 -8.62 6.71 -9.89
CA ASP A 53 -7.73 7.80 -9.47
C ASP A 53 -7.76 8.01 -7.94
N PHE A 54 -8.92 7.72 -7.31
CA PHE A 54 -9.20 7.83 -5.87
C PHE A 54 -10.22 6.76 -5.43
#